data_AF-A0A832SXK3-F1
#
_entry.id   AF-A0A832SXK3-F1
#
_cell.length_a   1.000
_cell.length_b   1.000
_cell.length_c   1.000
_cell.angle_alpha   90.00
_cell.angle_beta   90.00
_cell.angle_gamma   90.00
#
_symmetry.space_group_name_H-M   'P 1'
#
loop_
_entity.id
_entity.type
_entity.pdbx_description
1 polymer ?
#
loop_
_entity_poly.entity_id
_entity_poly.type
_entity_poly.pdbx_seq_one_letter_code
_entity_poly.pdbx_strand_id
1 'polypeptide(L)'
;MLEAITPMLPLLYQLRDAIAKFADAFRVVTHEAIKRKFGIEWAYDVRNERFFKKLEEVVTMAEDYVYRNIAVERGPLDTSGSHPKTVIRFKLDGEEIASINVYWTGKVLHAKFAGSREKAERLASILRALGGQAEVKRVGKRWVVQLYTDGIAAIRHGDWLKAVRGFVDELKDKGLISENRYDQLMRDLEAGPNTVKFAGVEFTVNYRGQSDKIHVRYHPGSEASKNAIVDTLKARGLKEGVHFTVNIVGAERYEIRVTKEAYAKAVEALAQSGLREGEHYSVYGKRREIRVRAEHKDAVINALKGAGLEEGKDFTVRSGGVYTIYITYDGLREIQRMALNGDLEAEKFIRELEDVLKRRHGDDAVKKLIEILTPAREEGTIDLPLTVYDDRGNLIARVVDLKYEFVKGKRKGRRSTGQPVNQCAGEDCRLRVIVEYEVGGERRQLKMEWYWSKVQKKKGETTVTYFFEIARPTVKDDVEVAVLKTLTGKAKRGEVYLLADQLDALRRFKPLRDAVDKWREGRPQKGSTSRL
;
A
#
# COMPACT_ATOMS: atom_id res chain seq x y z
N MET A 1 -27.80 22.74 -25.46
CA MET A 1 -27.50 21.46 -24.77
C MET A 1 -26.18 21.57 -24.00
N LEU A 2 -25.13 22.12 -24.62
CA LEU A 2 -23.82 22.46 -24.04
C LEU A 2 -23.81 23.24 -22.71
N GLU A 3 -24.55 24.35 -22.63
CA GLU A 3 -24.63 25.17 -21.40
C GLU A 3 -25.22 24.42 -20.20
N ALA A 4 -25.98 23.35 -20.43
CA ALA A 4 -26.63 22.58 -19.37
C ALA A 4 -25.74 21.45 -18.82
N ILE A 5 -24.85 20.88 -19.62
CA ILE A 5 -24.10 19.67 -19.24
C ILE A 5 -22.98 19.99 -18.22
N THR A 6 -22.16 21.00 -18.50
CA THR A 6 -21.01 21.35 -17.65
C THR A 6 -21.41 21.77 -16.22
N PRO A 7 -22.47 22.58 -16.01
CA PRO A 7 -22.95 22.90 -14.66
C PRO A 7 -23.59 21.70 -13.94
N MET A 8 -24.15 20.74 -14.68
CA MET A 8 -24.83 19.56 -14.12
C MET A 8 -23.87 18.40 -13.84
N LEU A 9 -22.70 18.35 -14.48
CA LEU A 9 -21.72 17.28 -14.28
C LEU A 9 -21.30 17.06 -12.82
N PRO A 10 -21.05 18.12 -11.99
CA PRO A 10 -20.86 17.95 -10.56
C PRO A 10 -22.02 17.24 -9.84
N LEU A 11 -23.27 17.55 -10.21
CA LEU A 11 -24.45 16.93 -9.62
C LEU A 11 -24.60 15.46 -10.04
N LEU A 12 -24.31 15.14 -11.31
CA LEU A 12 -24.27 13.77 -11.81
C LEU A 12 -23.24 12.92 -11.06
N TYR A 13 -22.05 13.48 -10.80
CA TYR A 13 -21.05 12.79 -9.98
C TYR A 13 -21.47 12.62 -8.53
N GLN A 14 -22.07 13.64 -7.91
CA GLN A 14 -22.60 13.51 -6.56
C GLN A 14 -23.67 12.41 -6.46
N LEU A 15 -24.56 12.33 -7.45
CA LEU A 15 -25.59 11.30 -7.53
C LEU A 15 -24.96 9.91 -7.68
N ARG A 16 -24.03 9.74 -8.62
CA ARG A 16 -23.27 8.49 -8.83
C ARG A 16 -22.57 8.04 -7.54
N ASP A 17 -21.82 8.93 -6.92
CA ASP A 17 -21.03 8.64 -5.71
C ASP A 17 -21.94 8.31 -4.52
N ALA A 18 -23.08 8.98 -4.37
CA ALA A 18 -24.05 8.70 -3.31
C ALA A 18 -24.71 7.33 -3.48
N ILE A 19 -25.10 6.99 -4.70
CA ILE A 19 -25.72 5.71 -5.03
C ILE A 19 -24.71 4.56 -4.90
N ALA A 20 -23.44 4.76 -5.27
CA ALA A 20 -22.38 3.77 -5.04
C ALA A 20 -22.16 3.50 -3.54
N LYS A 21 -22.17 4.55 -2.70
CA LYS A 21 -22.11 4.40 -1.24
C LYS A 21 -23.31 3.66 -0.68
N PHE A 22 -24.51 3.94 -1.19
CA PHE A 22 -25.71 3.18 -0.85
C PHE A 22 -25.55 1.70 -1.21
N ALA A 23 -25.04 1.39 -2.40
CA ALA A 23 -24.79 0.01 -2.80
C ALA A 23 -23.78 -0.71 -1.89
N ASP A 24 -22.70 -0.04 -1.52
CA ASP A 24 -21.71 -0.59 -0.59
C ASP A 24 -22.31 -0.86 0.79
N ALA A 25 -23.07 0.10 1.34
CA ALA A 25 -23.75 -0.07 2.62
C ALA A 25 -24.81 -1.17 2.56
N PHE A 26 -25.60 -1.21 1.49
CA PHE A 26 -26.60 -2.26 1.25
C PHE A 26 -25.96 -3.64 1.22
N ARG A 27 -24.86 -3.80 0.49
CA ARG A 27 -24.12 -5.06 0.41
C ARG A 27 -23.63 -5.51 1.78
N VAL A 28 -23.04 -4.61 2.58
CA VAL A 28 -22.56 -4.93 3.94
C VAL A 28 -23.73 -5.39 4.82
N VAL A 29 -24.79 -4.58 4.88
CA VAL A 29 -25.96 -4.85 5.74
C VAL A 29 -26.67 -6.13 5.34
N THR A 30 -26.90 -6.34 4.04
CA THR A 30 -27.60 -7.54 3.55
C THR A 30 -26.76 -8.79 3.68
N HIS A 31 -25.45 -8.73 3.39
CA HIS A 31 -24.55 -9.86 3.60
C HIS A 31 -24.51 -10.28 5.06
N GLU A 32 -24.37 -9.33 6.01
CA GLU A 32 -24.39 -9.63 7.44
C GLU A 32 -25.76 -10.18 7.90
N ALA A 33 -26.87 -9.54 7.49
CA ALA A 33 -28.21 -9.94 7.89
C ALA A 33 -28.60 -11.33 7.34
N ILE A 34 -28.28 -11.61 6.08
CA ILE A 34 -28.63 -12.87 5.41
C ILE A 34 -27.73 -14.01 5.93
N LYS A 35 -26.42 -13.78 6.09
CA LYS A 35 -25.51 -14.76 6.69
C LYS A 35 -25.93 -15.12 8.12
N ARG A 36 -26.33 -14.12 8.91
CA ARG A 36 -26.80 -14.34 10.30
C ARG A 36 -28.12 -15.10 10.37
N LYS A 37 -29.07 -14.81 9.48
CA LYS A 37 -30.42 -15.39 9.54
C LYS A 37 -30.53 -16.74 8.84
N PHE A 38 -29.78 -16.95 7.77
CA PHE A 38 -29.94 -18.11 6.88
C PHE A 38 -28.66 -18.93 6.70
N GLY A 39 -27.49 -18.47 7.18
CA GLY A 39 -26.21 -19.18 7.01
C GLY A 39 -25.68 -19.19 5.58
N ILE A 40 -26.28 -18.40 4.68
CA ILE A 40 -25.96 -18.36 3.24
C ILE A 40 -25.14 -17.11 2.93
N GLU A 41 -24.11 -17.24 2.10
CA GLU A 41 -23.42 -16.10 1.51
C GLU A 41 -24.25 -15.53 0.34
N TRP A 42 -24.75 -14.31 0.54
CA TRP A 42 -25.60 -13.63 -0.44
C TRP A 42 -24.75 -12.87 -1.46
N ALA A 43 -24.82 -13.28 -2.72
CA ALA A 43 -23.98 -12.75 -3.81
C ALA A 43 -24.66 -11.66 -4.67
N TYR A 44 -25.88 -11.24 -4.34
CA TYR A 44 -26.58 -10.22 -5.12
C TYR A 44 -25.97 -8.83 -4.90
N ASP A 45 -25.61 -8.19 -6.00
CA ASP A 45 -25.07 -6.83 -6.03
C ASP A 45 -26.08 -5.90 -6.73
N VAL A 46 -26.63 -4.94 -5.98
CA VAL A 46 -27.56 -3.93 -6.49
C VAL A 46 -26.96 -3.07 -7.60
N ARG A 47 -25.63 -3.02 -7.75
CA ARG A 47 -24.97 -2.33 -8.87
C ARG A 47 -25.30 -2.96 -10.22
N ASN A 48 -25.77 -4.21 -10.24
CA ASN A 48 -26.21 -4.88 -11.46
C ASN A 48 -27.59 -4.40 -11.96
N GLU A 49 -28.32 -3.64 -11.15
CA GLU A 49 -29.65 -3.13 -11.49
C GLU A 49 -29.60 -2.12 -12.64
N ARG A 50 -30.66 -2.11 -13.46
CA ARG A 50 -30.74 -1.32 -14.69
C ARG A 50 -30.56 0.18 -14.47
N PHE A 51 -30.99 0.69 -13.32
CA PHE A 51 -30.84 2.10 -12.97
C PHE A 51 -29.38 2.52 -12.83
N PHE A 52 -28.53 1.71 -12.17
CA PHE A 52 -27.10 2.00 -12.04
C PHE A 52 -26.43 2.06 -13.41
N LYS A 53 -26.72 1.08 -14.28
CA LYS A 53 -26.19 1.03 -15.65
C LYS A 53 -26.57 2.28 -16.45
N LYS A 54 -27.84 2.68 -16.42
CA LYS A 54 -28.32 3.90 -17.11
C LYS A 54 -27.68 5.18 -16.56
N LEU A 55 -27.49 5.28 -15.25
CA LEU A 55 -26.82 6.45 -14.66
C LEU A 55 -25.36 6.53 -15.13
N GLU A 56 -24.64 5.42 -15.12
CA GLU A 56 -23.26 5.37 -15.63
C GLU A 56 -23.19 5.69 -17.13
N GLU A 57 -24.14 5.22 -17.95
CA GLU A 57 -24.25 5.59 -19.36
C GLU A 57 -24.40 7.11 -19.53
N VAL A 58 -25.31 7.75 -18.79
CA VAL A 58 -25.51 9.21 -18.85
C VAL A 58 -24.27 9.98 -18.41
N VAL A 59 -23.62 9.54 -17.33
CA VAL A 59 -22.36 10.14 -16.85
C VAL A 59 -21.27 10.01 -17.92
N THR A 60 -21.10 8.82 -18.50
CA THR A 60 -20.11 8.55 -19.55
C THR A 60 -20.35 9.40 -20.79
N MET A 61 -21.61 9.56 -21.22
CA MET A 61 -21.97 10.44 -22.33
C MET A 61 -21.59 11.90 -22.05
N ALA A 62 -21.86 12.38 -20.82
CA ALA A 62 -21.50 13.75 -20.43
C ALA A 62 -19.97 13.92 -20.35
N GLU A 63 -19.24 12.93 -19.85
CA GLU A 63 -17.77 12.91 -19.81
C GLU A 63 -17.17 12.92 -21.22
N ASP A 64 -17.63 12.04 -22.12
CA ASP A 64 -17.17 11.96 -23.51
C ASP A 64 -17.45 13.26 -24.26
N TYR A 65 -18.60 13.88 -24.00
CA TYR A 65 -18.93 15.18 -24.55
C TYR A 65 -17.92 16.26 -24.11
N VAL A 66 -17.66 16.38 -22.81
CA VAL A 66 -16.68 17.34 -22.28
C VAL A 66 -15.29 17.03 -22.82
N TYR A 67 -14.89 15.76 -22.82
CA TYR A 67 -13.59 15.31 -23.33
C TYR A 67 -13.34 15.73 -24.77
N ARG A 68 -14.34 15.63 -25.65
CA ARG A 68 -14.19 15.94 -27.08
C ARG A 68 -14.25 17.43 -27.42
N ASN A 69 -15.01 18.22 -26.66
CA ASN A 69 -15.34 19.60 -27.02
C ASN A 69 -14.57 20.64 -26.22
N ILE A 70 -13.88 20.24 -25.15
CA ILE A 70 -13.13 21.18 -24.32
C ILE A 70 -11.76 21.50 -24.94
N ALA A 71 -11.51 22.78 -25.17
CA ALA A 71 -10.19 23.27 -25.55
C ALA A 71 -9.39 23.58 -24.27
N VAL A 72 -8.10 23.20 -24.25
CA VAL A 72 -7.20 23.49 -23.14
C VAL A 72 -6.09 24.41 -23.60
N GLU A 73 -6.05 25.62 -23.06
CA GLU A 73 -5.09 26.66 -23.48
C GLU A 73 -4.12 27.01 -22.35
N ARG A 74 -2.84 27.10 -22.70
CA ARG A 74 -1.77 27.53 -21.80
C ARG A 74 -1.57 29.04 -21.90
N GLY A 75 -1.54 29.72 -20.76
CA GLY A 75 -1.09 31.11 -20.65
C GLY A 75 0.44 31.24 -20.69
N PRO A 76 0.97 32.48 -20.73
CA PRO A 76 2.41 32.70 -20.66
C PRO A 76 2.99 32.22 -19.32
N LEU A 77 4.29 31.92 -19.32
CA LEU A 77 5.05 31.68 -18.09
C LEU A 77 5.17 32.97 -17.28
N ASP A 78 4.71 32.91 -16.04
CA ASP A 78 4.84 33.96 -15.03
C ASP A 78 5.92 33.55 -14.01
N THR A 79 7.00 34.34 -13.96
CA THR A 79 8.13 34.18 -13.02
C THR A 79 8.15 35.25 -11.93
N SER A 80 7.13 36.10 -11.82
CA SER A 80 7.09 37.22 -10.86
C SER A 80 6.88 36.77 -9.41
N GLY A 81 6.37 35.55 -9.20
CA GLY A 81 6.12 34.97 -7.88
C GLY A 81 7.28 34.12 -7.35
N SER A 82 7.07 33.56 -6.15
CA SER A 82 8.05 32.64 -5.52
C SER A 82 8.29 31.35 -6.29
N HIS A 83 7.38 30.98 -7.19
CA HIS A 83 7.47 29.80 -8.03
C HIS A 83 7.02 30.15 -9.45
N PRO A 84 7.79 29.78 -10.48
CA PRO A 84 7.36 29.90 -11.87
C PRO A 84 6.04 29.16 -12.07
N LYS A 85 5.11 29.76 -12.80
CA LYS A 85 3.79 29.19 -13.04
C LYS A 85 3.23 29.53 -14.42
N THR A 86 2.26 28.76 -14.86
CA THR A 86 1.38 29.13 -15.96
C THR A 86 -0.08 28.96 -15.54
N VAL A 87 -0.99 29.70 -16.17
CA VAL A 87 -2.43 29.49 -16.04
C VAL A 87 -2.87 28.58 -17.18
N ILE A 88 -3.48 27.44 -16.86
CA ILE A 88 -4.18 26.60 -17.83
C ILE A 88 -5.65 26.95 -17.79
N ARG A 89 -6.22 27.30 -18.94
CA ARG A 89 -7.62 27.68 -19.13
C ARG A 89 -8.35 26.56 -19.86
N PHE A 90 -9.54 26.25 -19.38
CA PHE A 90 -10.45 25.30 -19.99
C PHE A 90 -11.56 26.09 -20.67
N LYS A 91 -11.68 25.91 -21.98
CA LYS A 91 -12.67 26.60 -22.79
C LYS A 91 -13.65 25.62 -23.41
N LEU A 92 -14.92 26.01 -23.44
CA LEU A 92 -15.97 25.29 -24.14
C LEU A 92 -16.65 26.31 -25.05
N ASP A 93 -16.78 25.99 -26.34
CA ASP A 93 -17.28 26.92 -27.37
C ASP A 93 -16.55 28.28 -27.40
N GLY A 94 -15.27 28.29 -27.03
CA GLY A 94 -14.43 29.50 -27.00
C GLY A 94 -14.49 30.30 -25.70
N GLU A 95 -15.42 29.99 -24.78
CA GLU A 95 -15.54 30.69 -23.49
C GLU A 95 -14.77 30.00 -22.37
N GLU A 96 -14.06 30.76 -21.54
CA GLU A 96 -13.37 30.20 -20.36
C GLU A 96 -14.38 29.79 -19.28
N ILE A 97 -14.51 28.48 -19.07
CA ILE A 97 -15.42 27.90 -18.08
C ILE A 97 -14.72 27.56 -16.75
N ALA A 98 -13.40 27.39 -16.77
CA ALA A 98 -12.57 27.15 -15.59
C ALA A 98 -11.08 27.41 -15.89
N SER A 99 -10.27 27.58 -14.84
CA SER A 99 -8.82 27.64 -14.95
C SER A 99 -8.11 27.10 -13.71
N ILE A 100 -6.85 26.68 -13.89
CA ILE A 100 -5.98 26.18 -12.84
C ILE A 100 -4.56 26.71 -13.05
N ASN A 101 -3.86 27.06 -11.97
CA ASN A 101 -2.45 27.43 -12.04
C ASN A 101 -1.59 26.17 -11.93
N VAL A 102 -0.63 25.99 -12.83
CA VAL A 102 0.39 24.95 -12.74
C VAL A 102 1.72 25.59 -12.35
N TYR A 103 2.27 25.17 -11.22
CA TYR A 103 3.50 25.70 -10.64
C TYR A 103 4.64 24.71 -10.80
N TRP A 104 5.86 25.23 -10.98
CA TRP A 104 7.09 24.51 -10.71
C TRP A 104 7.58 24.85 -9.31
N THR A 105 7.62 23.86 -8.43
CA THR A 105 7.99 24.06 -7.01
C THR A 105 9.49 23.91 -6.72
N GLY A 106 10.33 23.85 -7.76
CA GLY A 106 11.73 23.43 -7.65
C GLY A 106 11.93 21.91 -7.55
N LYS A 107 10.86 21.16 -7.25
CA LYS A 107 10.90 19.69 -7.16
C LYS A 107 9.79 19.01 -7.94
N VAL A 108 8.57 19.52 -7.92
CA VAL A 108 7.41 18.89 -8.57
C VAL A 108 6.57 19.91 -9.32
N LEU A 109 5.89 19.45 -10.37
CA LEU A 109 4.74 20.14 -10.92
C LEU A 109 3.58 20.07 -9.92
N HIS A 110 2.93 21.20 -9.68
CA HIS A 110 1.82 21.31 -8.75
C HIS A 110 0.73 22.17 -9.38
N ALA A 111 -0.38 21.56 -9.76
CA ALA A 111 -1.56 22.26 -10.25
C ALA A 111 -2.46 22.60 -9.05
N LYS A 112 -2.86 23.87 -8.92
CA LYS A 112 -3.65 24.35 -7.79
C LYS A 112 -4.67 25.40 -8.20
N PHE A 113 -5.88 25.20 -7.73
CA PHE A 113 -6.96 26.17 -7.75
C PHE A 113 -7.47 26.44 -6.32
N ALA A 114 -7.88 27.67 -6.04
CA ALA A 114 -8.53 28.02 -4.78
C ALA A 114 -9.61 29.10 -5.00
N GLY A 115 -10.88 28.78 -4.69
CA GLY A 115 -12.00 29.67 -4.96
C GLY A 115 -13.28 29.31 -4.21
N SER A 116 -14.43 29.61 -4.82
CA SER A 116 -15.76 29.20 -4.33
C SER A 116 -15.95 27.69 -4.51
N ARG A 117 -16.90 27.11 -3.75
CA ARG A 117 -17.25 25.69 -3.84
C ARG A 117 -17.65 25.31 -5.26
N GLU A 118 -18.55 26.08 -5.84
CA GLU A 118 -19.09 25.85 -7.17
C GLU A 118 -17.99 25.83 -8.25
N LYS A 119 -17.08 26.81 -8.23
CA LYS A 119 -15.95 26.85 -9.19
C LYS A 119 -14.98 25.69 -8.99
N ALA A 120 -14.73 25.29 -7.74
CA ALA A 120 -13.88 24.15 -7.43
C ALA A 120 -14.51 22.82 -7.88
N GLU A 121 -15.81 22.63 -7.65
CA GLU A 121 -16.56 21.44 -8.10
C GLU A 121 -16.63 21.38 -9.63
N ARG A 122 -16.90 22.50 -10.31
CA ARG A 122 -16.88 22.60 -11.77
C ARG A 122 -15.51 22.21 -12.34
N LEU A 123 -14.42 22.79 -11.81
CA LEU A 123 -13.07 22.46 -12.24
C LEU A 123 -12.73 20.99 -11.99
N ALA A 124 -13.08 20.45 -10.81
CA ALA A 124 -12.82 19.05 -10.51
C ALA A 124 -13.57 18.13 -11.47
N SER A 125 -14.81 18.46 -11.84
CA SER A 125 -15.57 17.67 -12.81
C SER A 125 -14.96 17.68 -14.20
N ILE A 126 -14.48 18.84 -14.67
CA ILE A 126 -13.75 18.95 -15.95
C ILE A 126 -12.49 18.07 -15.90
N LEU A 127 -11.67 18.20 -14.86
CA LEU A 127 -10.45 17.41 -14.73
C LEU A 127 -10.74 15.90 -14.69
N ARG A 128 -11.85 15.48 -14.07
CA ARG A 128 -12.32 14.08 -14.08
C ARG A 128 -12.73 13.60 -15.47
N ALA A 129 -13.53 14.38 -16.18
CA ALA A 129 -13.92 14.07 -17.56
C ALA A 129 -12.70 13.95 -18.49
N LEU A 130 -11.62 14.70 -18.23
CA LEU A 130 -10.36 14.60 -18.96
C LEU A 130 -9.49 13.38 -18.57
N GLY A 131 -9.96 12.52 -17.66
CA GLY A 131 -9.28 11.32 -17.17
C GLY A 131 -8.43 11.53 -15.92
N GLY A 132 -8.56 12.66 -15.24
CA GLY A 132 -7.86 12.97 -14.00
C GLY A 132 -8.59 12.53 -12.72
N GLN A 133 -7.85 12.46 -11.62
CA GLN A 133 -8.43 12.24 -10.29
C GLN A 133 -8.39 13.53 -9.48
N ALA A 134 -9.43 14.35 -9.64
CA ALA A 134 -9.55 15.63 -8.93
C ALA A 134 -10.48 15.51 -7.71
N GLU A 135 -9.97 15.95 -6.56
CA GLU A 135 -10.73 16.06 -5.31
C GLU A 135 -10.91 17.52 -4.90
N VAL A 136 -12.08 17.83 -4.36
CA VAL A 136 -12.43 19.14 -3.82
C VAL A 136 -12.25 19.12 -2.31
N LYS A 137 -11.34 19.96 -1.79
CA LYS A 137 -11.03 20.04 -0.36
C LYS A 137 -11.31 21.43 0.19
N ARG A 138 -11.96 21.51 1.34
CA ARG A 138 -12.13 22.77 2.06
C ARG A 138 -10.85 23.12 2.81
N VAL A 139 -10.24 24.25 2.48
CA VAL A 139 -9.04 24.77 3.15
C VAL A 139 -9.33 26.19 3.64
N GLY A 140 -9.57 26.31 4.95
CA GLY A 140 -10.02 27.56 5.55
C GLY A 140 -11.36 28.01 4.98
N LYS A 141 -11.40 29.22 4.40
CA LYS A 141 -12.59 29.81 3.78
C LYS A 141 -12.74 29.50 2.28
N ARG A 142 -11.81 28.76 1.68
CA ARG A 142 -11.79 28.47 0.24
C ARG A 142 -11.91 26.99 -0.04
N TRP A 143 -12.38 26.68 -1.23
CA TRP A 143 -12.42 25.33 -1.79
C TRP A 143 -11.28 25.19 -2.78
N VAL A 144 -10.54 24.09 -2.67
CA VAL A 144 -9.25 23.90 -3.32
C VAL A 144 -9.26 22.59 -4.10
N VAL A 145 -8.74 22.64 -5.32
CA VAL A 145 -8.40 21.48 -6.14
C VAL A 145 -6.88 21.47 -6.30
N GLN A 146 -6.25 20.32 -6.07
CA GLN A 146 -4.79 20.15 -6.18
C GLN A 146 -4.46 18.87 -6.93
N LEU A 147 -3.51 18.95 -7.86
CA LEU A 147 -2.88 17.80 -8.49
C LEU A 147 -1.36 17.96 -8.40
N TYR A 148 -0.67 16.89 -8.03
CA TYR A 148 0.80 16.82 -8.13
C TYR A 148 1.20 16.20 -9.47
N THR A 149 2.50 16.11 -9.74
CA THR A 149 3.05 15.64 -11.02
C THR A 149 2.38 14.37 -11.53
N ASP A 150 2.14 13.38 -10.67
CA ASP A 150 1.47 12.14 -11.07
C ASP A 150 -0.01 12.34 -11.42
N GLY A 151 -0.75 13.17 -10.68
CA GLY A 151 -2.14 13.50 -11.00
C GLY A 151 -2.27 14.35 -12.26
N ILE A 152 -1.28 15.21 -12.54
CA ILE A 152 -1.16 15.97 -13.79
C ILE A 152 -0.88 15.02 -14.96
N ALA A 153 0.03 14.06 -14.76
CA ALA A 153 0.37 13.03 -15.74
C ALA A 153 -0.74 11.98 -15.90
N ALA A 154 -1.70 11.86 -14.99
CA ALA A 154 -2.83 10.94 -15.14
C ALA A 154 -3.81 11.41 -16.23
N ILE A 155 -3.98 12.72 -16.42
CA ILE A 155 -4.90 13.30 -17.40
C ILE A 155 -4.32 13.09 -18.81
N ARG A 156 -5.01 12.31 -19.65
CA ARG A 156 -4.53 11.91 -21.00
C ARG A 156 -5.12 12.71 -22.15
N HIS A 157 -5.89 13.74 -21.86
CA HIS A 157 -6.38 14.67 -22.88
C HIS A 157 -5.21 15.35 -23.62
N GLY A 158 -5.26 15.36 -24.95
CA GLY A 158 -4.17 15.82 -25.82
C GLY A 158 -3.77 17.28 -25.56
N ASP A 159 -4.74 18.19 -25.52
CA ASP A 159 -4.46 19.61 -25.29
C ASP A 159 -3.95 19.90 -23.88
N TRP A 160 -4.39 19.12 -22.88
CA TRP A 160 -3.87 19.22 -21.52
C TRP A 160 -2.39 18.85 -21.49
N LEU A 161 -2.05 17.72 -22.09
CA LEU A 161 -0.67 17.26 -22.20
C LEU A 161 0.20 18.26 -22.93
N LYS A 162 -0.28 18.81 -24.04
CA LYS A 162 0.40 19.85 -24.82
C LYS A 162 0.63 21.11 -23.98
N ALA A 163 -0.38 21.57 -23.22
CA ALA A 163 -0.27 22.73 -22.35
C ALA A 163 0.75 22.51 -21.21
N VAL A 164 0.77 21.32 -20.60
CA VAL A 164 1.72 21.01 -19.52
C VAL A 164 3.14 20.82 -20.05
N ARG A 165 3.32 20.13 -21.19
CA ARG A 165 4.63 19.97 -21.84
C ARG A 165 5.20 21.32 -22.25
N GLY A 166 4.41 22.16 -22.91
CA GLY A 166 4.85 23.51 -23.29
C GLY A 166 5.22 24.39 -22.09
N PHE A 167 4.68 24.13 -20.90
CA PHE A 167 5.16 24.76 -19.68
C PHE A 167 6.53 24.23 -19.26
N VAL A 168 6.75 22.91 -19.30
CA VAL A 168 8.04 22.29 -18.98
C VAL A 168 9.13 22.68 -19.98
N ASP A 169 8.81 22.75 -21.28
CA ASP A 169 9.69 23.24 -22.33
C ASP A 169 10.15 24.68 -22.02
N GLU A 170 9.21 25.59 -21.74
CA GLU A 170 9.57 26.99 -21.45
C GLU A 170 10.37 27.14 -20.14
N LEU A 171 10.16 26.24 -19.15
CA LEU A 171 11.01 26.20 -17.96
C LEU A 171 12.46 25.80 -18.30
N LYS A 172 12.64 24.84 -19.22
CA LYS A 172 13.97 24.42 -19.69
C LYS A 172 14.64 25.53 -20.47
N ASP A 173 13.92 26.14 -21.41
CA ASP A 173 14.45 27.19 -22.29
C ASP A 173 14.92 28.42 -21.50
N LYS A 174 14.25 28.72 -20.37
CA LYS A 174 14.66 29.79 -19.45
C LYS A 174 15.67 29.36 -18.38
N GLY A 175 16.19 28.14 -18.44
CA GLY A 175 17.17 27.61 -17.49
C GLY A 175 16.63 27.45 -16.05
N LEU A 176 15.31 27.36 -15.87
CA LEU A 176 14.67 27.22 -14.55
C LEU A 176 14.66 25.77 -14.05
N ILE A 177 14.98 24.82 -14.93
CA ILE A 177 15.19 23.41 -14.63
C ILE A 177 16.42 22.88 -15.38
N SER A 178 17.09 21.87 -14.82
CA SER A 178 18.22 21.19 -15.47
C SER A 178 17.76 20.19 -16.52
N GLU A 179 18.67 19.81 -17.44
CA GLU A 179 18.43 18.78 -18.46
C GLU A 179 17.88 17.48 -17.86
N ASN A 180 18.56 16.95 -16.86
CA ASN A 180 18.14 15.75 -16.16
C ASN A 180 16.72 15.87 -15.56
N ARG A 181 16.33 17.07 -15.12
CA ARG A 181 15.01 17.30 -14.54
C ARG A 181 13.94 17.43 -15.62
N TYR A 182 14.27 18.10 -16.72
CA TYR A 182 13.43 18.16 -17.91
C TYR A 182 13.13 16.75 -18.44
N ASP A 183 14.16 15.93 -18.68
CA ASP A 183 14.01 14.57 -19.19
C ASP A 183 13.15 13.71 -18.26
N GLN A 184 13.35 13.85 -16.95
CA GLN A 184 12.53 13.14 -15.98
C GLN A 184 11.05 13.56 -16.06
N LEU A 185 10.77 14.86 -16.11
CA LEU A 185 9.40 15.36 -16.18
C LEU A 185 8.71 14.97 -17.49
N MET A 186 9.41 15.03 -18.62
CA MET A 186 8.87 14.63 -19.91
C MET A 186 8.55 13.14 -19.94
N ARG A 187 9.45 12.28 -19.43
CA ARG A 187 9.20 10.85 -19.26
C ARG A 187 7.99 10.58 -18.35
N ASP A 188 7.90 11.26 -17.20
CA ASP A 188 6.77 11.10 -16.28
C ASP A 188 5.44 11.50 -16.93
N LEU A 189 5.43 12.58 -17.72
CA LEU A 189 4.26 13.06 -18.45
C LEU A 189 3.86 12.13 -19.61
N GLU A 190 4.81 11.52 -20.31
CA GLU A 190 4.57 10.53 -21.36
C GLU A 190 4.01 9.22 -20.81
N ALA A 191 4.64 8.69 -19.77
CA ALA A 191 4.29 7.39 -19.22
C ALA A 191 2.91 7.35 -18.52
N GLY A 192 2.36 8.50 -18.15
CA GLY A 192 1.00 8.59 -17.59
C GLY A 192 0.95 8.23 -16.11
N PRO A 193 -0.19 7.74 -15.57
CA PRO A 193 -0.34 7.47 -14.14
C PRO A 193 0.63 6.39 -13.64
N ASN A 194 1.06 6.52 -12.38
CA ASN A 194 1.90 5.54 -11.67
C ASN A 194 1.16 4.80 -10.55
N THR A 195 -0.16 4.79 -10.58
CA THR A 195 -0.96 4.14 -9.56
C THR A 195 -1.47 2.79 -10.04
N VAL A 196 -1.62 1.86 -9.10
CA VAL A 196 -2.24 0.54 -9.30
C VAL A 196 -3.25 0.31 -8.18
N LYS A 197 -4.35 -0.38 -8.48
CA LYS A 197 -5.43 -0.57 -7.50
C LYS A 197 -5.44 -1.98 -6.93
N PHE A 198 -5.51 -2.10 -5.61
CA PHE A 198 -5.72 -3.37 -4.92
C PHE A 198 -6.54 -3.17 -3.65
N ALA A 199 -7.49 -4.06 -3.41
CA ALA A 199 -8.40 -3.99 -2.27
C ALA A 199 -9.12 -2.63 -2.19
N GLY A 200 -9.52 -2.07 -3.34
CA GLY A 200 -10.15 -0.75 -3.41
C GLY A 200 -9.21 0.46 -3.17
N VAL A 201 -7.92 0.25 -2.92
CA VAL A 201 -6.92 1.30 -2.63
C VAL A 201 -5.97 1.49 -3.79
N GLU A 202 -5.70 2.74 -4.15
CA GLU A 202 -4.78 3.10 -5.24
C GLU A 202 -3.38 3.39 -4.72
N PHE A 203 -2.47 2.44 -4.92
CA PHE A 203 -1.09 2.54 -4.50
C PHE A 203 -0.24 3.23 -5.56
N THR A 204 0.60 4.18 -5.15
CA THR A 204 1.64 4.75 -5.99
C THR A 204 2.80 3.77 -6.13
N VAL A 205 3.21 3.52 -7.37
CA VAL A 205 4.35 2.70 -7.77
C VAL A 205 5.54 3.59 -8.12
N ASN A 206 6.72 3.21 -7.64
CA ASN A 206 7.96 3.88 -8.02
C ASN A 206 9.12 2.88 -8.00
N TYR A 207 10.03 2.98 -8.97
CA TYR A 207 11.30 2.25 -8.97
C TYR A 207 12.48 3.19 -8.76
N ARG A 208 13.29 2.89 -7.74
CA ARG A 208 14.54 3.60 -7.44
C ARG A 208 15.72 2.82 -7.98
N GLY A 209 16.09 3.08 -9.23
CA GLY A 209 17.19 2.39 -9.92
C GLY A 209 18.52 2.36 -9.16
N GLN A 210 18.92 3.47 -8.51
CA GLN A 210 20.15 3.51 -7.70
C GLN A 210 20.20 2.49 -6.55
N SER A 211 19.03 2.11 -6.02
CA SER A 211 18.91 1.18 -4.91
C SER A 211 18.27 -0.16 -5.31
N ASP A 212 17.96 -0.34 -6.60
CA ASP A 212 17.24 -1.47 -7.16
C ASP A 212 15.99 -1.87 -6.32
N LYS A 213 15.12 -0.89 -6.07
CA LYS A 213 13.96 -1.04 -5.19
C LYS A 213 12.66 -0.60 -5.81
N ILE A 214 11.66 -1.48 -5.78
CA ILE A 214 10.27 -1.18 -6.11
C ILE A 214 9.53 -0.76 -4.84
N HIS A 215 8.87 0.39 -4.88
CA HIS A 215 8.04 0.90 -3.80
C HIS A 215 6.59 0.95 -4.28
N VAL A 216 5.73 0.18 -3.62
CA VAL A 216 4.28 0.24 -3.78
C VAL A 216 3.70 0.81 -2.48
N ARG A 217 3.22 2.06 -2.52
CA ARG A 217 2.90 2.80 -1.29
C ARG A 217 1.64 3.64 -1.38
N TYR A 218 1.02 3.88 -0.23
CA TYR A 218 -0.11 4.79 -0.08
C TYR A 218 0.11 5.74 1.10
N HIS A 219 -0.39 6.97 1.02
CA HIS A 219 -0.29 7.98 2.07
C HIS A 219 -1.69 8.35 2.59
N PRO A 220 -2.17 7.69 3.66
CA PRO A 220 -3.45 8.03 4.27
C PRO A 220 -3.48 9.47 4.77
N GLY A 221 -4.59 10.16 4.53
CA GLY A 221 -4.79 11.55 4.97
C GLY A 221 -5.15 11.70 6.45
N SER A 222 -5.48 10.61 7.13
CA SER A 222 -5.88 10.60 8.54
C SER A 222 -5.64 9.22 9.18
N GLU A 223 -5.67 9.18 10.52
CA GLU A 223 -5.57 7.93 11.26
C GLU A 223 -6.72 6.97 10.96
N ALA A 224 -7.95 7.49 10.82
CA ALA A 224 -9.12 6.70 10.46
C ALA A 224 -8.96 6.08 9.06
N SER A 225 -8.50 6.85 8.07
CA SER A 225 -8.21 6.35 6.72
C SER A 225 -7.09 5.30 6.75
N LYS A 226 -6.05 5.49 7.56
CA LYS A 226 -5.00 4.50 7.77
C LYS A 226 -5.57 3.19 8.34
N ASN A 227 -6.38 3.24 9.40
CA ASN A 227 -7.00 2.05 10.00
C ASN A 227 -7.89 1.31 9.00
N ALA A 228 -8.77 2.03 8.29
CA ALA A 228 -9.66 1.44 7.30
C ALA A 228 -8.91 0.67 6.20
N ILE A 229 -7.78 1.20 5.73
CA ILE A 229 -6.94 0.54 4.73
C ILE A 229 -6.24 -0.69 5.32
N VAL A 230 -5.71 -0.58 6.53
CA VAL A 230 -5.10 -1.73 7.24
C VAL A 230 -6.11 -2.87 7.37
N ASP A 231 -7.34 -2.56 7.76
CA ASP A 231 -8.41 -3.54 7.92
C ASP A 231 -8.81 -4.15 6.57
N THR A 232 -8.86 -3.33 5.52
CA THR A 232 -9.17 -3.79 4.16
C THR A 232 -8.09 -4.73 3.60
N LEU A 233 -6.81 -4.43 3.82
CA LEU A 233 -5.71 -5.32 3.42
C LEU A 233 -5.72 -6.63 4.24
N LYS A 234 -6.03 -6.57 5.54
CA LYS A 234 -6.19 -7.76 6.39
C LYS A 234 -7.38 -8.62 5.96
N ALA A 235 -8.50 -8.00 5.58
CA ALA A 235 -9.67 -8.70 5.06
C ALA A 235 -9.38 -9.44 3.75
N ARG A 236 -8.40 -8.98 2.95
CA ARG A 236 -7.89 -9.69 1.77
C ARG A 236 -6.86 -10.78 2.10
N GLY A 237 -6.59 -11.05 3.38
CA GLY A 237 -5.63 -12.08 3.82
C GLY A 237 -4.19 -11.59 4.01
N LEU A 238 -3.92 -10.29 3.83
CA LEU A 238 -2.56 -9.77 4.03
C LEU A 238 -2.23 -9.51 5.50
N LYS A 239 -1.00 -9.84 5.91
CA LYS A 239 -0.55 -9.72 7.31
C LYS A 239 0.32 -8.47 7.51
N GLU A 240 -0.09 -7.61 8.44
CA GLU A 240 0.69 -6.43 8.84
C GLU A 240 2.05 -6.84 9.44
N GLY A 241 3.12 -6.16 9.03
CA GLY A 241 4.50 -6.46 9.41
C GLY A 241 5.14 -7.62 8.64
N VAL A 242 4.39 -8.25 7.72
CA VAL A 242 4.91 -9.28 6.79
C VAL A 242 4.63 -8.84 5.35
N HIS A 243 3.36 -8.77 4.95
CA HIS A 243 2.93 -8.46 3.59
C HIS A 243 2.80 -6.95 3.33
N PHE A 244 2.54 -6.18 4.38
CA PHE A 244 2.57 -4.73 4.31
C PHE A 244 3.10 -4.14 5.61
N THR A 245 3.61 -2.91 5.56
CA THR A 245 4.07 -2.18 6.75
C THR A 245 3.42 -0.82 6.83
N VAL A 246 3.17 -0.36 8.05
CA VAL A 246 2.68 0.99 8.33
C VAL A 246 3.81 1.77 8.98
N ASN A 247 4.26 2.82 8.30
CA ASN A 247 5.20 3.78 8.85
C ASN A 247 4.45 5.04 9.30
N ILE A 248 4.82 5.55 10.48
CA ILE A 248 4.19 6.70 11.10
C ILE A 248 5.29 7.67 11.52
N VAL A 249 5.31 8.87 10.94
CA VAL A 249 6.29 9.91 11.25
C VAL A 249 5.57 11.11 11.84
N GLY A 250 5.99 11.60 13.01
CA GLY A 250 5.44 12.82 13.61
C GLY A 250 4.11 12.65 14.37
N ALA A 251 3.68 11.42 14.67
CA ALA A 251 2.44 11.14 15.41
C ALA A 251 2.50 11.51 16.91
N GLU A 252 3.62 12.03 17.39
CA GLU A 252 3.79 12.52 18.77
C GLU A 252 3.02 13.82 19.04
N ARG A 253 2.43 14.45 18.01
CA ARG A 253 1.75 15.73 18.14
C ARG A 253 0.38 15.70 17.48
N TYR A 254 -0.59 16.29 18.16
CA TYR A 254 -1.96 16.48 17.71
C TYR A 254 -2.29 17.96 17.66
N GLU A 255 -3.14 18.30 16.70
CA GLU A 255 -3.70 19.62 16.47
C GLU A 255 -5.21 19.52 16.69
N ILE A 256 -5.72 20.13 17.76
CA ILE A 256 -7.16 20.23 18.01
C ILE A 256 -7.62 21.61 17.54
N ARG A 257 -8.49 21.64 16.54
CA ARG A 257 -9.09 22.88 16.04
C ARG A 257 -10.47 23.08 16.63
N VAL A 258 -10.67 24.22 17.26
CA VAL A 258 -11.93 24.58 17.91
C VAL A 258 -12.67 25.63 17.08
N THR A 259 -14.00 25.54 17.04
CA THR A 259 -14.85 26.55 16.38
C THR A 259 -14.72 27.90 17.07
N LYS A 260 -15.18 28.99 16.42
CA LYS A 260 -15.08 30.33 17.03
C LYS A 260 -15.91 30.40 18.30
N GLU A 261 -17.08 29.78 18.24
CA GLU A 261 -18.15 29.79 19.24
C GLU A 261 -17.74 28.98 20.47
N ALA A 262 -17.05 27.84 20.26
CA ALA A 262 -16.60 26.98 21.34
C ALA A 262 -15.23 27.37 21.92
N TYR A 263 -14.47 28.28 21.29
CA TYR A 263 -13.07 28.51 21.63
C TYR A 263 -12.86 29.00 23.08
N ALA A 264 -13.64 29.98 23.53
CA ALA A 264 -13.51 30.50 24.90
C ALA A 264 -13.80 29.40 25.94
N LYS A 265 -14.87 28.65 25.72
CA LYS A 265 -15.27 27.52 26.57
C LYS A 265 -14.23 26.40 26.57
N ALA A 266 -13.59 26.13 25.44
CA ALA A 266 -12.52 25.13 25.32
C ALA A 266 -11.27 25.53 26.11
N VAL A 267 -10.85 26.79 26.04
CA VAL A 267 -9.69 27.28 26.80
C VAL A 267 -9.98 27.26 28.30
N GLU A 268 -11.19 27.70 28.71
CA GLU A 268 -11.62 27.65 30.10
C GLU A 268 -11.67 26.22 30.65
N ALA A 269 -12.25 25.28 29.89
CA ALA A 269 -12.29 23.87 30.26
C ALA A 269 -10.89 23.30 30.49
N LEU A 270 -9.92 23.65 29.65
CA LEU A 270 -8.55 23.18 29.82
C LEU A 270 -7.86 23.81 31.04
N ALA A 271 -8.10 25.08 31.32
CA ALA A 271 -7.59 25.73 32.53
C ALA A 271 -8.15 25.10 33.82
N GLN A 272 -9.41 24.64 33.80
CA GLN A 272 -10.08 24.00 34.94
C GLN A 272 -9.81 22.49 35.06
N SER A 273 -9.21 21.87 34.03
CA SER A 273 -8.99 20.41 33.97
C SER A 273 -7.78 19.89 34.74
N GLY A 274 -6.99 20.78 35.37
CA GLY A 274 -5.71 20.43 36.00
C GLY A 274 -4.57 20.21 35.01
N LEU A 275 -4.81 20.36 33.70
CA LEU A 275 -3.80 20.30 32.65
C LEU A 275 -3.07 21.64 32.53
N ARG A 276 -1.73 21.58 32.40
CA ARG A 276 -0.87 22.76 32.28
C ARG A 276 -0.54 23.11 30.84
N GLU A 277 -0.76 24.37 30.46
CA GLU A 277 -0.30 24.92 29.18
C GLU A 277 1.25 24.98 29.16
N GLY A 278 1.84 24.66 28.01
CA GLY A 278 3.30 24.49 27.80
C GLY A 278 3.81 23.08 28.08
N GLU A 279 3.17 22.34 28.98
CA GLU A 279 3.52 20.97 29.34
C GLU A 279 2.61 19.95 28.65
N HIS A 280 1.28 20.07 28.84
CA HIS A 280 0.29 19.13 28.33
C HIS A 280 -0.26 19.56 26.97
N TYR A 281 -0.51 20.85 26.81
CA TYR A 281 -1.02 21.46 25.58
C TYR A 281 -0.44 22.85 25.34
N SER A 282 -0.64 23.43 24.16
CA SER A 282 -0.27 24.81 23.85
C SER A 282 -1.36 25.48 23.02
N VAL A 283 -1.76 26.68 23.39
CA VAL A 283 -2.87 27.38 22.73
C VAL A 283 -2.35 28.39 21.71
N TYR A 284 -2.88 28.32 20.50
CA TYR A 284 -2.58 29.23 19.40
C TYR A 284 -3.85 30.00 19.03
N GLY A 285 -4.18 31.03 19.81
CA GLY A 285 -5.46 31.73 19.72
C GLY A 285 -5.78 32.36 18.37
N LYS A 286 -4.76 32.87 17.64
CA LYS A 286 -4.95 33.38 16.27
C LYS A 286 -5.51 32.32 15.30
N ARG A 287 -5.25 31.04 15.56
CA ARG A 287 -5.68 29.90 14.73
C ARG A 287 -6.79 29.07 15.36
N ARG A 288 -7.19 29.35 16.61
CA ARG A 288 -8.11 28.53 17.42
C ARG A 288 -7.66 27.07 17.45
N GLU A 289 -6.35 26.90 17.66
CA GLU A 289 -5.63 25.64 17.55
C GLU A 289 -5.02 25.33 18.92
N ILE A 290 -5.29 24.14 19.45
CA ILE A 290 -4.68 23.62 20.67
C ILE A 290 -3.76 22.48 20.23
N ARG A 291 -2.46 22.65 20.43
CA ARG A 291 -1.47 21.61 20.16
C ARG A 291 -1.29 20.74 21.38
N VAL A 292 -1.26 19.44 21.20
CA VAL A 292 -1.18 18.46 22.29
C VAL A 292 -0.15 17.41 21.92
N ARG A 293 0.62 16.91 22.89
CA ARG A 293 1.46 15.73 22.66
C ARG A 293 0.62 14.45 22.71
N ALA A 294 1.06 13.40 22.03
CA ALA A 294 0.30 12.15 21.93
C ALA A 294 -0.09 11.56 23.29
N GLU A 295 0.82 11.60 24.26
CA GLU A 295 0.64 11.13 25.63
C GLU A 295 -0.44 11.89 26.43
N HIS A 296 -0.77 13.12 26.02
CA HIS A 296 -1.75 13.98 26.69
C HIS A 296 -3.03 14.18 25.88
N LYS A 297 -3.10 13.60 24.67
CA LYS A 297 -4.22 13.75 23.74
C LYS A 297 -5.56 13.42 24.39
N ASP A 298 -5.67 12.22 24.96
CA ASP A 298 -6.95 11.72 25.48
C ASP A 298 -7.39 12.52 26.71
N ALA A 299 -6.46 12.94 27.56
CA ALA A 299 -6.75 13.81 28.70
C ALA A 299 -7.31 15.17 28.26
N VAL A 300 -6.70 15.80 27.26
CA VAL A 300 -7.18 17.08 26.69
C VAL A 300 -8.56 16.90 26.04
N ILE A 301 -8.76 15.84 25.24
CA ILE A 301 -10.06 15.58 24.60
C ILE A 301 -11.15 15.33 25.65
N ASN A 302 -10.85 14.56 26.69
CA ASN A 302 -11.80 14.25 27.76
C ASN A 302 -12.17 15.50 28.57
N ALA A 303 -11.21 16.41 28.80
CA ALA A 303 -11.51 17.71 29.42
C ALA A 303 -12.48 18.55 28.58
N LEU A 304 -12.28 18.60 27.26
CA LEU A 304 -13.20 19.32 26.35
C LEU A 304 -14.60 18.68 26.34
N LYS A 305 -14.67 17.34 26.25
CA LYS A 305 -15.94 16.61 26.29
C LYS A 305 -16.65 16.76 27.65
N GLY A 306 -15.90 16.77 28.75
CA GLY A 306 -16.41 17.00 30.11
C GLY A 306 -17.04 18.38 30.30
N ALA A 307 -16.55 19.38 29.56
CA ALA A 307 -17.17 20.71 29.50
C ALA A 307 -18.40 20.77 28.55
N GLY A 308 -18.84 19.64 28.00
CA GLY A 308 -19.96 19.57 27.07
C GLY A 308 -19.63 20.14 25.68
N LEU A 309 -18.39 19.98 25.21
CA LEU A 309 -18.01 20.25 23.82
C LEU A 309 -18.02 18.94 23.02
N GLU A 310 -18.57 18.98 21.81
CA GLU A 310 -18.73 17.81 20.95
C GLU A 310 -17.66 17.74 19.85
N GLU A 311 -17.00 16.60 19.73
CA GLU A 311 -16.06 16.34 18.64
C GLU A 311 -16.80 16.22 17.30
N GLY A 312 -16.32 16.92 16.27
CA GLY A 312 -16.97 17.05 14.97
C GLY A 312 -17.89 18.27 14.84
N LYS A 313 -18.37 18.83 15.95
CA LYS A 313 -19.20 20.04 15.99
C LYS A 313 -18.44 21.24 16.53
N ASP A 314 -17.90 21.11 17.75
CA ASP A 314 -17.25 22.20 18.48
C ASP A 314 -15.72 22.16 18.33
N PHE A 315 -15.16 20.96 18.19
CA PHE A 315 -13.74 20.80 17.89
C PHE A 315 -13.46 19.60 16.97
N THR A 316 -12.31 19.59 16.33
CA THR A 316 -11.82 18.47 15.52
C THR A 316 -10.39 18.13 15.91
N VAL A 317 -10.07 16.85 15.98
CA VAL A 317 -8.74 16.37 16.34
C VAL A 317 -8.02 15.93 15.07
N ARG A 318 -6.81 16.47 14.86
CA ARG A 318 -5.96 16.11 13.74
C ARG A 318 -4.62 15.59 14.25
N SER A 319 -4.20 14.43 13.77
CA SER A 319 -2.84 13.95 13.99
C SER A 319 -1.86 14.78 13.15
N GLY A 320 -0.74 15.18 13.76
CA GLY A 320 0.44 15.71 13.05
C GLY A 320 1.25 14.60 12.36
N GLY A 321 0.87 13.33 12.56
CA GLY A 321 1.51 12.17 11.97
C GLY A 321 1.25 12.05 10.47
N VAL A 322 2.32 11.86 9.70
CA VAL A 322 2.26 11.41 8.31
C VAL A 322 2.29 9.90 8.31
N TYR A 323 1.24 9.30 7.75
CA TYR A 323 1.11 7.85 7.61
C TYR A 323 1.60 7.43 6.22
N THR A 324 2.31 6.31 6.14
CA THR A 324 2.66 5.68 4.86
C THR A 324 2.53 4.17 4.98
N ILE A 325 1.73 3.57 4.09
CA ILE A 325 1.55 2.13 4.00
C ILE A 325 2.37 1.63 2.81
N TYR A 326 3.18 0.60 3.01
CA TYR A 326 3.97 -0.05 1.96
C TYR A 326 3.54 -1.49 1.79
N ILE A 327 3.30 -1.94 0.55
CA ILE A 327 3.28 -3.37 0.23
C ILE A 327 4.72 -3.85 0.17
N THR A 328 5.05 -4.90 0.91
CA THR A 328 6.40 -5.49 0.93
C THR A 328 6.57 -6.44 -0.25
N TYR A 329 7.80 -6.92 -0.48
CA TYR A 329 8.04 -7.97 -1.47
C TYR A 329 7.33 -9.27 -1.13
N ASP A 330 7.24 -9.63 0.16
CA ASP A 330 6.42 -10.75 0.60
C ASP A 330 4.93 -10.51 0.34
N GLY A 331 4.48 -9.26 0.44
CA GLY A 331 3.13 -8.88 0.03
C GLY A 331 2.89 -9.02 -1.46
N LEU A 332 3.84 -8.62 -2.31
CA LEU A 332 3.73 -8.81 -3.77
C LEU A 332 3.71 -10.30 -4.14
N ARG A 333 4.53 -11.12 -3.46
CA ARG A 333 4.50 -12.59 -3.62
C ARG A 333 3.17 -13.18 -3.19
N GLU A 334 2.63 -12.74 -2.07
CA GLU A 334 1.32 -13.20 -1.59
C GLU A 334 0.19 -12.81 -2.56
N ILE A 335 0.20 -11.58 -3.08
CA ILE A 335 -0.76 -11.15 -4.11
C ILE A 335 -0.57 -11.99 -5.39
N GLN A 336 0.66 -12.32 -5.78
CA GLN A 336 0.92 -13.23 -6.90
C GLN A 336 0.38 -14.64 -6.64
N ARG A 337 0.44 -15.17 -5.41
CA ARG A 337 -0.21 -16.45 -5.07
C ARG A 337 -1.72 -16.36 -5.19
N MET A 338 -2.33 -15.27 -4.72
CA MET A 338 -3.76 -15.02 -4.89
C MET A 338 -4.14 -15.06 -6.37
N ALA A 339 -3.36 -14.37 -7.23
CA ALA A 339 -3.56 -14.39 -8.67
C ALA A 339 -3.47 -15.81 -9.27
N LEU A 340 -2.44 -16.58 -8.90
CA LEU A 340 -2.27 -17.97 -9.37
C LEU A 340 -3.40 -18.90 -8.91
N ASN A 341 -4.03 -18.59 -7.77
CA ASN A 341 -5.19 -19.31 -7.24
C ASN A 341 -6.53 -18.78 -7.78
N GLY A 342 -6.53 -17.91 -8.80
CA GLY A 342 -7.72 -17.44 -9.50
C GLY A 342 -8.32 -16.12 -9.01
N ASP A 343 -7.62 -15.36 -8.16
CA ASP A 343 -8.07 -14.03 -7.74
C ASP A 343 -7.85 -12.99 -8.87
N LEU A 344 -8.93 -12.63 -9.56
CA LEU A 344 -8.90 -11.71 -10.71
C LEU A 344 -8.44 -10.29 -10.34
N GLU A 345 -8.71 -9.82 -9.11
CA GLU A 345 -8.24 -8.50 -8.67
C GLU A 345 -6.72 -8.52 -8.48
N ALA A 346 -6.20 -9.58 -7.86
CA ALA A 346 -4.77 -9.78 -7.67
C ALA A 346 -4.03 -9.94 -9.02
N GLU A 347 -4.60 -10.69 -9.97
CA GLU A 347 -4.05 -10.85 -11.32
C GLU A 347 -3.97 -9.50 -12.03
N LYS A 348 -5.07 -8.74 -12.01
CA LYS A 348 -5.12 -7.40 -12.59
C LYS A 348 -4.08 -6.47 -11.97
N PHE A 349 -3.94 -6.49 -10.64
CA PHE A 349 -2.96 -5.69 -9.93
C PHE A 349 -1.52 -6.00 -10.36
N ILE A 350 -1.13 -7.28 -10.45
CA ILE A 350 0.23 -7.66 -10.86
C ILE A 350 0.53 -7.22 -12.31
N ARG A 351 -0.44 -7.39 -13.21
CA ARG A 351 -0.31 -6.94 -14.61
C ARG A 351 -0.15 -5.42 -14.70
N GLU A 352 -1.02 -4.66 -14.03
CA GLU A 352 -0.93 -3.19 -14.02
C GLU A 352 0.37 -2.69 -13.38
N LEU A 353 0.87 -3.39 -12.35
CA LEU A 353 2.16 -3.09 -11.72
C LEU A 353 3.32 -3.26 -12.71
N GLU A 354 3.34 -4.36 -13.46
CA GLU A 354 4.33 -4.60 -14.53
C GLU A 354 4.25 -3.51 -15.61
N ASP A 355 3.05 -3.19 -16.09
CA ASP A 355 2.82 -2.16 -17.11
C ASP A 355 3.28 -0.77 -16.67
N VAL A 356 3.02 -0.39 -15.42
CA VAL A 356 3.47 0.88 -14.85
C VAL A 356 4.99 0.92 -14.73
N LEU A 357 5.62 -0.16 -14.23
CA LEU A 357 7.07 -0.23 -14.10
C LEU A 357 7.76 -0.18 -15.47
N LYS A 358 7.26 -0.93 -16.46
CA LYS A 358 7.80 -0.96 -17.82
C LYS A 358 7.75 0.42 -18.46
N ARG A 359 6.58 1.08 -18.45
CA ARG A 359 6.39 2.37 -19.11
C ARG A 359 7.16 3.50 -18.45
N ARG A 360 7.31 3.50 -17.12
CA ARG A 360 7.98 4.59 -16.39
C ARG A 360 9.47 4.38 -16.14
N HIS A 361 9.90 3.13 -16.07
CA HIS A 361 11.22 2.79 -15.54
C HIS A 361 12.00 1.80 -16.40
N GLY A 362 11.39 1.25 -17.46
CA GLY A 362 12.05 0.36 -18.41
C GLY A 362 12.25 -1.06 -17.89
N ASP A 363 13.03 -1.83 -18.65
CA ASP A 363 13.15 -3.29 -18.47
C ASP A 363 13.86 -3.68 -17.17
N ASP A 364 14.76 -2.86 -16.63
CA ASP A 364 15.41 -3.13 -15.34
C ASP A 364 14.39 -3.23 -14.20
N ALA A 365 13.39 -2.35 -14.20
CA ALA A 365 12.32 -2.37 -13.19
C ALA A 365 11.43 -3.62 -13.34
N VAL A 366 11.16 -4.04 -14.58
CA VAL A 366 10.38 -5.26 -14.87
C VAL A 366 11.17 -6.50 -14.45
N LYS A 367 12.46 -6.56 -14.77
CA LYS A 367 13.36 -7.63 -14.32
C LYS A 367 13.37 -7.74 -12.80
N LYS A 368 13.38 -6.60 -12.09
CA LYS A 368 13.29 -6.60 -10.63
C LYS A 368 11.95 -7.14 -10.13
N LEU A 369 10.84 -6.76 -10.75
CA LEU A 369 9.52 -7.31 -10.41
C LEU A 369 9.51 -8.83 -10.61
N ILE A 370 10.01 -9.31 -11.75
CA ILE A 370 10.10 -10.75 -12.04
C ILE A 370 10.91 -11.46 -10.95
N GLU A 371 12.10 -10.97 -10.61
CA GLU A 371 12.92 -11.52 -9.51
C GLU A 371 12.13 -11.63 -8.19
N ILE A 372 11.33 -10.62 -7.85
CA ILE A 372 10.51 -10.61 -6.63
C ILE A 372 9.39 -11.65 -6.68
N LEU A 373 8.74 -11.81 -7.84
CA LEU A 373 7.56 -12.66 -8.03
C LEU A 373 7.90 -14.12 -8.35
N THR A 374 9.06 -14.41 -8.94
CA THR A 374 9.49 -15.76 -9.33
C THR A 374 9.34 -16.79 -8.21
N PRO A 375 9.75 -16.52 -6.95
CA PRO A 375 9.56 -17.48 -5.86
C PRO A 375 8.13 -17.94 -5.67
N ALA A 376 7.13 -17.07 -5.91
CA ALA A 376 5.71 -17.43 -5.83
C ALA A 376 5.20 -18.17 -7.07
N ARG A 377 5.80 -17.93 -8.24
CA ARG A 377 5.44 -18.58 -9.52
C ARG A 377 5.98 -20.01 -9.64
N GLU A 378 7.12 -20.28 -9.00
CA GLU A 378 7.78 -21.60 -9.03
C GLU A 378 7.31 -22.54 -7.90
N GLU A 379 6.34 -22.14 -7.08
CA GLU A 379 5.90 -22.96 -5.95
C GLU A 379 5.24 -24.26 -6.40
N GLY A 380 5.79 -25.39 -5.95
CA GLY A 380 5.32 -26.72 -6.30
C GLY A 380 5.53 -27.12 -7.76
N THR A 381 6.39 -26.44 -8.52
CA THR A 381 6.66 -26.77 -9.94
C THR A 381 7.77 -27.80 -10.14
N ILE A 382 8.59 -28.07 -9.11
CA ILE A 382 9.67 -29.05 -9.21
C ILE A 382 9.18 -30.42 -8.73
N ASP A 383 9.19 -31.37 -9.66
CA ASP A 383 8.98 -32.79 -9.40
C ASP A 383 10.31 -33.50 -9.07
N LEU A 384 10.18 -34.66 -8.41
CA LEU A 384 11.29 -35.56 -8.10
C LEU A 384 11.29 -36.75 -9.08
N PRO A 385 12.45 -37.34 -9.40
CA PRO A 385 13.76 -37.09 -8.81
C PRO A 385 14.48 -35.85 -9.37
N LEU A 386 15.18 -35.11 -8.50
CA LEU A 386 15.98 -33.93 -8.88
C LEU A 386 17.47 -34.30 -9.02
N THR A 387 18.07 -33.99 -10.16
CA THR A 387 19.51 -34.20 -10.38
C THR A 387 20.36 -33.14 -9.66
N VAL A 388 21.45 -33.59 -9.05
CA VAL A 388 22.39 -32.75 -8.30
C VAL A 388 23.75 -32.83 -8.97
N TYR A 389 24.29 -31.67 -9.33
CA TYR A 389 25.58 -31.53 -9.98
C TYR A 389 26.60 -30.88 -9.03
N ASP A 390 27.87 -31.23 -9.19
CA ASP A 390 28.97 -30.50 -8.56
C ASP A 390 29.25 -29.16 -9.31
N ASP A 391 30.15 -28.34 -8.78
CA ASP A 391 30.53 -27.06 -9.41
C ASP A 391 31.24 -27.24 -10.77
N ARG A 392 31.60 -28.48 -11.16
CA ARG A 392 32.20 -28.82 -12.46
C ARG A 392 31.16 -29.39 -13.45
N GLY A 393 29.90 -29.51 -13.04
CA GLY A 393 28.81 -30.04 -13.86
C GLY A 393 28.69 -31.57 -13.89
N ASN A 394 29.42 -32.29 -13.02
CA ASN A 394 29.29 -33.75 -12.93
C ASN A 394 28.06 -34.11 -12.09
N LEU A 395 27.29 -35.09 -12.54
CA LEU A 395 26.18 -35.65 -11.77
C LEU A 395 26.73 -36.41 -10.56
N ILE A 396 26.38 -35.96 -9.35
CA ILE A 396 26.92 -36.54 -8.10
C ILE A 396 25.84 -37.12 -7.18
N ALA A 397 24.57 -36.70 -7.32
CA ALA A 397 23.46 -37.30 -6.60
C ALA A 397 22.12 -37.12 -7.34
N ARG A 398 21.11 -37.87 -6.91
CA ARG A 398 19.71 -37.62 -7.28
C ARG A 398 18.86 -37.53 -6.00
N VAL A 399 18.18 -36.42 -5.77
CA VAL A 399 17.18 -36.34 -4.69
C VAL A 399 15.95 -37.09 -5.18
N VAL A 400 15.60 -38.18 -4.50
CA VAL A 400 14.53 -39.10 -4.91
C VAL A 400 13.25 -38.91 -4.11
N ASP A 401 13.34 -38.37 -2.90
CA ASP A 401 12.16 -38.09 -2.07
C ASP A 401 12.39 -36.90 -1.13
N LEU A 402 11.30 -36.18 -0.83
CA LEU A 402 11.25 -35.07 0.11
C LEU A 402 10.08 -35.30 1.06
N LYS A 403 10.40 -35.70 2.29
CA LYS A 403 9.42 -35.92 3.36
C LYS A 403 9.47 -34.76 4.36
N TYR A 404 8.38 -34.57 5.09
CA TYR A 404 8.36 -33.66 6.21
C TYR A 404 7.67 -34.28 7.42
N GLU A 405 8.08 -33.82 8.60
CA GLU A 405 7.46 -34.15 9.88
C GLU A 405 7.33 -32.88 10.71
N PHE A 406 6.19 -32.72 11.40
CA PHE A 406 6.10 -31.76 12.49
C PHE A 406 6.64 -32.41 13.75
N VAL A 407 7.48 -31.70 14.49
CA VAL A 407 8.19 -32.24 15.64
C VAL A 407 8.05 -31.30 16.83
N LYS A 408 7.78 -31.86 18.01
CA LYS A 408 7.81 -31.07 19.25
C LYS A 408 9.25 -30.87 19.73
N GLY A 409 9.62 -29.63 19.93
CA GLY A 409 10.95 -29.18 20.31
C GLY A 409 11.39 -29.69 21.69
N LYS A 410 12.71 -29.72 21.89
CA LYS A 410 13.32 -30.21 23.14
C LYS A 410 13.01 -29.25 24.29
N ARG A 411 12.36 -29.73 25.37
CA ARG A 411 12.41 -29.04 26.67
C ARG A 411 13.85 -29.10 27.19
N LYS A 412 14.38 -27.97 27.69
CA LYS A 412 15.71 -27.93 28.35
C LYS A 412 15.77 -29.03 29.41
N GLY A 413 16.75 -29.93 29.31
CA GLY A 413 17.07 -30.92 30.34
C GLY A 413 16.78 -32.41 30.03
N ARG A 414 16.18 -32.77 28.88
CA ARG A 414 16.04 -34.19 28.47
C ARG A 414 16.65 -34.44 27.09
N ARG A 415 17.59 -35.40 27.01
CA ARG A 415 18.07 -36.00 25.77
C ARG A 415 16.98 -36.96 25.24
N SER A 416 15.95 -36.43 24.62
CA SER A 416 15.10 -37.22 23.74
C SER A 416 15.00 -36.54 22.38
N THR A 417 15.15 -37.34 21.33
CA THR A 417 14.79 -36.99 19.96
C THR A 417 13.34 -36.51 19.94
N GLY A 418 13.07 -35.32 19.41
CA GLY A 418 11.72 -34.76 19.37
C GLY A 418 10.76 -35.73 18.67
N GLN A 419 9.61 -35.96 19.28
CA GLN A 419 8.59 -36.89 18.77
C GLN A 419 7.82 -36.25 17.60
N PRO A 420 7.62 -36.99 16.48
CA PRO A 420 6.72 -36.58 15.41
C PRO A 420 5.30 -36.38 15.95
N VAL A 421 4.61 -35.36 15.45
CA VAL A 421 3.22 -35.04 15.77
C VAL A 421 2.46 -34.71 14.50
N ASN A 422 1.15 -34.97 14.48
CA ASN A 422 0.32 -34.70 13.29
C ASN A 422 0.15 -33.20 13.03
N GLN A 423 0.13 -32.39 14.11
CA GLN A 423 0.06 -30.94 14.07
C GLN A 423 0.86 -30.35 15.24
N CYS A 424 1.53 -29.22 15.04
CA CYS A 424 2.09 -28.42 16.13
C CYS A 424 1.95 -26.93 15.87
N ALA A 425 1.90 -26.16 16.96
CA ALA A 425 1.92 -24.70 16.94
C ALA A 425 2.71 -24.17 18.16
N GLY A 426 3.19 -22.94 18.08
CA GLY A 426 3.93 -22.27 19.16
C GLY A 426 5.45 -22.45 19.09
N GLU A 427 6.16 -21.90 20.09
CA GLU A 427 7.63 -21.77 20.09
C GLU A 427 8.35 -23.13 19.95
N ASP A 428 7.74 -24.19 20.49
CA ASP A 428 8.27 -25.55 20.46
C ASP A 428 7.97 -26.29 19.16
N CYS A 429 7.19 -25.74 18.22
CA CYS A 429 6.87 -26.42 16.98
C CYS A 429 8.02 -26.33 15.98
N ARG A 430 8.48 -27.47 15.48
CA ARG A 430 9.55 -27.58 14.49
C ARG A 430 9.06 -28.26 13.22
N LEU A 431 9.54 -27.80 12.07
CA LEU A 431 9.36 -28.47 10.78
C LEU A 431 10.65 -29.21 10.44
N ARG A 432 10.60 -30.54 10.43
CA ARG A 432 11.72 -31.37 9.99
C ARG A 432 11.51 -31.76 8.53
N VAL A 433 12.40 -31.31 7.66
CA VAL A 433 12.48 -31.75 6.27
C VAL A 433 13.51 -32.87 6.17
N ILE A 434 13.12 -34.00 5.56
CA ILE A 434 13.95 -35.18 5.34
C ILE A 434 14.13 -35.33 3.84
N VAL A 435 15.38 -35.21 3.38
CA VAL A 435 15.77 -35.33 1.99
C VAL A 435 16.36 -36.72 1.79
N GLU A 436 15.74 -37.53 0.94
CA GLU A 436 16.30 -38.82 0.52
C GLU A 436 17.00 -38.64 -0.82
N TYR A 437 18.26 -39.04 -0.90
CA TYR A 437 19.08 -38.89 -2.11
C TYR A 437 19.90 -40.14 -2.41
N GLU A 438 20.11 -40.41 -3.69
CA GLU A 438 20.86 -41.55 -4.21
C GLU A 438 22.24 -41.11 -4.72
N VAL A 439 23.28 -41.81 -4.28
CA VAL A 439 24.69 -41.58 -4.65
C VAL A 439 25.36 -42.92 -4.82
N GLY A 440 25.93 -43.19 -6.00
CA GLY A 440 26.62 -44.46 -6.27
C GLY A 440 25.77 -45.71 -6.05
N GLY A 441 24.44 -45.61 -6.18
CA GLY A 441 23.49 -46.70 -5.93
C GLY A 441 23.04 -46.84 -4.46
N GLU A 442 23.58 -46.07 -3.53
CA GLU A 442 23.16 -46.06 -2.13
C GLU A 442 22.17 -44.92 -1.85
N ARG A 443 21.15 -45.21 -1.03
CA ARG A 443 20.23 -44.20 -0.50
C ARG A 443 20.73 -43.62 0.82
N ARG A 444 20.77 -42.30 0.90
CA ARG A 444 21.20 -41.52 2.07
C ARG A 444 20.15 -40.48 2.43
N GLN A 445 20.23 -39.97 3.67
CA GLN A 445 19.30 -38.97 4.18
C GLN A 445 20.00 -37.73 4.73
N LEU A 446 19.52 -36.56 4.33
CA LEU A 446 19.87 -35.27 4.93
C LEU A 446 18.65 -34.70 5.65
N LYS A 447 18.81 -34.30 6.91
CA LYS A 447 17.71 -33.79 7.75
C LYS A 447 17.93 -32.31 8.09
N MET A 448 16.92 -31.49 7.86
CA MET A 448 16.89 -30.08 8.20
C MET A 448 15.75 -29.83 9.19
N GLU A 449 16.08 -29.40 10.41
CA GLU A 449 15.07 -29.10 11.43
C GLU A 449 14.93 -27.58 11.59
N TRP A 450 13.81 -27.05 11.10
CA TRP A 450 13.43 -25.66 11.18
C TRP A 450 12.70 -25.36 12.50
N TYR A 451 13.06 -24.25 13.14
CA TYR A 451 12.48 -23.83 14.40
C TYR A 451 12.35 -22.31 14.47
N TRP A 452 11.52 -21.84 15.40
CA TRP A 452 11.36 -20.42 15.69
C TRP A 452 12.47 -19.94 16.63
N SER A 453 13.28 -18.98 16.18
CA SER A 453 14.25 -18.31 17.04
C SER A 453 13.70 -17.00 17.55
N LYS A 454 13.72 -16.86 18.88
CA LYS A 454 13.22 -15.69 19.62
C LYS A 454 14.30 -14.61 19.70
N VAL A 455 13.95 -13.39 19.31
CA VAL A 455 14.78 -12.19 19.48
C VAL A 455 13.97 -11.15 20.21
N GLN A 456 14.52 -10.61 21.28
CA GLN A 456 13.94 -9.48 22.00
C GLN A 456 14.70 -8.22 21.61
N LYS A 457 13.99 -7.18 21.13
CA LYS A 457 14.58 -5.86 20.89
C LYS A 457 13.86 -4.83 21.74
N LYS A 458 14.62 -3.98 22.42
CA LYS A 458 14.08 -2.79 23.08
C LYS A 458 13.70 -1.77 22.02
N LYS A 459 12.48 -1.24 22.11
CA LYS A 459 11.96 -0.16 21.28
C LYS A 459 11.33 0.87 22.22
N GLY A 460 12.09 1.90 22.58
CA GLY A 460 11.76 2.80 23.69
C GLY A 460 11.72 2.02 25.01
N GLU A 461 10.66 2.22 25.80
CA GLU A 461 10.43 1.50 27.07
C GLU A 461 9.86 0.08 26.89
N THR A 462 9.45 -0.28 25.68
CA THR A 462 8.85 -1.59 25.40
C THR A 462 9.86 -2.60 24.85
N THR A 463 9.76 -3.86 25.28
CA THR A 463 10.52 -4.97 24.68
C THR A 463 9.62 -5.71 23.70
N VAL A 464 9.95 -5.66 22.41
CA VAL A 464 9.22 -6.37 21.37
C VAL A 464 9.91 -7.70 21.10
N THR A 465 9.14 -8.79 21.16
CA THR A 465 9.60 -10.13 20.81
C THR A 465 9.35 -10.39 19.32
N TYR A 466 10.38 -10.85 18.61
CA TYR A 466 10.34 -11.28 17.23
C TYR A 466 10.68 -12.75 17.16
N PHE A 467 9.96 -13.50 16.32
CA PHE A 467 10.31 -14.87 15.97
C PHE A 467 10.74 -14.89 14.51
N PHE A 468 11.90 -15.48 14.23
CA PHE A 468 12.38 -15.69 12.87
C PHE A 468 12.66 -17.18 12.63
N GLU A 469 12.56 -17.59 11.37
CA GLU A 469 12.71 -18.97 10.92
C GLU A 469 14.19 -19.30 10.79
N ILE A 470 14.62 -20.42 11.39
CA ILE A 470 16.01 -20.86 11.30
C ILE A 470 16.12 -22.37 11.26
N ALA A 471 17.06 -22.89 10.48
CA ALA A 471 17.58 -24.25 10.58
C ALA A 471 19.11 -24.24 10.61
N ARG A 472 19.68 -25.21 11.34
CA ARG A 472 21.13 -25.41 11.47
C ARG A 472 21.56 -26.84 11.16
N PRO A 473 21.39 -27.31 9.90
CA PRO A 473 21.90 -28.63 9.52
C PRO A 473 23.44 -28.65 9.60
N THR A 474 23.98 -29.82 9.95
CA THR A 474 25.41 -30.10 9.85
C THR A 474 25.64 -30.94 8.60
N VAL A 475 26.42 -30.40 7.67
CA VAL A 475 26.73 -31.00 6.37
C VAL A 475 28.09 -31.69 6.44
N LYS A 476 28.14 -32.98 6.10
CA LYS A 476 29.29 -33.86 6.38
C LYS A 476 30.30 -33.93 5.26
N ASP A 477 29.83 -33.98 4.03
CA ASP A 477 30.63 -34.22 2.83
C ASP A 477 30.19 -33.32 1.66
N ASP A 478 30.97 -33.33 0.59
CA ASP A 478 30.76 -32.45 -0.56
C ASP A 478 29.49 -32.80 -1.35
N VAL A 479 29.01 -34.04 -1.23
CA VAL A 479 27.74 -34.48 -1.81
C VAL A 479 26.56 -33.85 -1.05
N GLU A 480 26.57 -33.88 0.28
CA GLU A 480 25.56 -33.19 1.08
C GLU A 480 25.62 -31.66 0.89
N VAL A 481 26.81 -31.08 0.66
CA VAL A 481 26.96 -29.67 0.29
C VAL A 481 26.21 -29.39 -1.00
N ALA A 482 26.43 -30.19 -2.04
CA ALA A 482 25.76 -30.01 -3.32
C ALA A 482 24.25 -30.23 -3.22
N VAL A 483 23.79 -31.29 -2.53
CA VAL A 483 22.36 -31.54 -2.29
C VAL A 483 21.72 -30.34 -1.59
N LEU A 484 22.34 -29.82 -0.52
CA LEU A 484 21.79 -28.69 0.22
C LEU A 484 21.80 -27.39 -0.61
N LYS A 485 22.88 -27.15 -1.38
CA LYS A 485 23.02 -26.00 -2.29
C LYS A 485 21.95 -26.06 -3.37
N THR A 486 21.75 -27.23 -3.97
CA THR A 486 20.71 -27.46 -4.97
C THR A 486 19.34 -27.20 -4.40
N LEU A 487 19.04 -27.58 -3.15
CA LEU A 487 17.72 -27.38 -2.52
C LEU A 487 17.45 -25.95 -2.03
N THR A 488 18.45 -25.25 -1.51
CA THR A 488 18.26 -23.99 -0.77
C THR A 488 19.02 -22.80 -1.33
N GLY A 489 19.87 -23.01 -2.34
CA GLY A 489 20.79 -22.00 -2.87
C GLY A 489 21.97 -21.69 -1.95
N LYS A 490 22.05 -22.29 -0.75
CA LYS A 490 23.06 -21.98 0.26
C LYS A 490 23.59 -23.25 0.93
N ALA A 491 24.89 -23.49 0.80
CA ALA A 491 25.55 -24.58 1.52
C ALA A 491 27.02 -24.27 1.79
N LYS A 492 27.56 -24.95 2.82
CA LYS A 492 28.98 -25.09 3.10
C LYS A 492 29.18 -26.35 3.93
N ARG A 493 30.41 -26.87 3.99
CA ARG A 493 30.75 -27.98 4.90
C ARG A 493 30.63 -27.52 6.36
N GLY A 494 30.17 -28.41 7.24
CA GLY A 494 29.91 -28.11 8.65
C GLY A 494 28.53 -27.51 8.91
N GLU A 495 28.40 -26.69 9.96
CA GLU A 495 27.11 -26.09 10.35
C GLU A 495 26.71 -24.96 9.39
N VAL A 496 25.51 -25.06 8.80
CA VAL A 496 24.95 -24.08 7.85
C VAL A 496 23.78 -23.35 8.49
N TYR A 497 23.77 -22.01 8.39
CA TYR A 497 22.66 -21.19 8.87
C TYR A 497 21.68 -20.94 7.73
N LEU A 498 20.52 -21.57 7.77
CA LEU A 498 19.42 -21.37 6.84
C LEU A 498 18.35 -20.48 7.48
N LEU A 499 17.86 -19.48 6.74
CA LEU A 499 16.87 -18.50 7.19
C LEU A 499 15.60 -18.56 6.32
N ALA A 500 14.69 -17.61 6.50
CA ALA A 500 13.40 -17.53 5.78
C ALA A 500 13.54 -17.70 4.26
N ASP A 501 14.51 -17.01 3.63
CA ASP A 501 14.73 -17.12 2.17
C ASP A 501 15.06 -18.56 1.73
N GLN A 502 15.82 -19.30 2.55
CA GLN A 502 16.14 -20.71 2.26
C GLN A 502 14.96 -21.63 2.51
N LEU A 503 14.06 -21.30 3.44
CA LEU A 503 12.81 -22.02 3.65
C LEU A 503 11.85 -21.77 2.48
N ASP A 504 11.78 -20.54 1.98
CA ASP A 504 10.99 -20.20 0.79
C ASP A 504 11.49 -20.93 -0.45
N ALA A 505 12.81 -21.10 -0.61
CA ALA A 505 13.38 -21.90 -1.69
C ALA A 505 12.92 -23.38 -1.67
N LEU A 506 12.49 -23.92 -0.53
CA LEU A 506 11.94 -25.28 -0.44
C LEU A 506 10.49 -25.36 -0.92
N ARG A 507 9.77 -24.24 -1.03
CA ARG A 507 8.36 -24.22 -1.47
C ARG A 507 8.18 -24.58 -2.95
N ARG A 508 9.24 -24.54 -3.75
CA ARG A 508 9.21 -25.01 -5.16
C ARG A 508 8.97 -26.51 -5.31
N PHE A 509 9.16 -27.27 -4.22
CA PHE A 509 8.86 -28.70 -4.19
C PHE A 509 7.44 -28.93 -3.71
N LYS A 510 6.63 -29.62 -4.53
CA LYS A 510 5.22 -29.89 -4.24
C LYS A 510 4.98 -30.51 -2.85
N PRO A 511 5.77 -31.49 -2.37
CA PRO A 511 5.59 -32.06 -1.03
C PRO A 511 5.83 -31.08 0.13
N LEU A 512 6.67 -30.06 -0.09
CA LEU A 512 7.12 -29.15 0.97
C LEU A 512 6.34 -27.83 0.98
N ARG A 513 5.76 -27.41 -0.15
CA ARG A 513 4.96 -26.17 -0.26
C ARG A 513 3.90 -26.08 0.85
N ASP A 514 3.00 -27.06 0.89
CA ASP A 514 1.89 -27.05 1.84
C ASP A 514 2.36 -27.30 3.28
N ALA A 515 3.49 -27.99 3.46
CA ALA A 515 4.08 -28.25 4.77
C ALA A 515 4.64 -26.97 5.42
N VAL A 516 5.31 -26.13 4.63
CA VAL A 516 5.86 -24.84 5.07
C VAL A 516 4.73 -23.90 5.48
N ASP A 517 3.65 -23.83 4.69
CA ASP A 517 2.51 -22.97 5.00
C ASP A 517 1.80 -23.41 6.29
N LYS A 518 1.51 -24.72 6.42
CA LYS A 518 0.96 -25.29 7.66
C LYS A 518 1.85 -25.03 8.88
N TRP A 519 3.17 -25.11 8.73
CA TRP A 519 4.07 -24.78 9.84
C TRP A 519 4.00 -23.31 10.24
N ARG A 520 3.93 -22.41 9.25
CA ARG A 520 3.87 -20.94 9.44
C ARG A 520 2.54 -20.48 10.03
N GLU A 521 1.45 -21.21 9.82
CA GLU A 521 0.18 -20.99 10.54
C GLU A 521 0.35 -21.15 12.06
N GLY A 522 1.20 -22.09 12.48
CA GLY A 522 1.57 -22.32 13.88
C GLY A 522 2.57 -21.32 14.46
N ARG A 523 2.91 -20.23 13.74
CA ARG A 523 3.90 -19.23 14.19
C ARG A 523 3.51 -18.62 15.54
N PRO A 524 4.44 -18.50 16.50
CA PRO A 524 4.17 -17.82 17.76
C PRO A 524 3.72 -16.37 17.54
N GLN A 525 2.59 -15.98 18.12
CA GLN A 525 2.06 -14.62 18.00
C GLN A 525 2.92 -13.60 18.75
N LYS A 526 2.94 -12.35 18.26
CA LYS A 526 3.54 -11.22 18.97
C LYS A 526 2.64 -10.82 20.14
N GLY A 527 3.04 -11.18 21.36
CA GLY A 527 2.57 -10.58 22.61
C GLY A 527 1.21 -11.07 23.12
N SER A 528 1.20 -12.22 23.80
CA SER A 528 0.38 -12.31 25.02
C SER A 528 1.15 -11.63 26.14
N THR A 529 0.72 -10.44 26.55
CA THR A 529 1.07 -9.92 27.87
C THR A 529 0.45 -10.85 28.91
N SER A 530 1.22 -11.77 29.48
CA SER A 530 0.85 -12.38 30.76
C SER A 530 0.99 -11.30 31.82
N ARG A 531 -0.14 -10.78 32.33
CA ARG A 531 -0.16 -10.05 33.59
C ARG A 531 0.23 -11.05 34.69
N LEU A 532 1.31 -10.75 35.40
CA LEU A 532 1.46 -11.15 36.79
C LEU A 532 0.96 -9.99 37.64
#